data_AF-A0AA92H0A5-F1
#
_entry.id   AF-A0AA92H0A5-F1
#
_cell.length_a   1.000
_cell.length_b   1.000
_cell.length_c   1.000
_cell.angle_alpha   90.00
_cell.angle_beta   90.00
_cell.angle_gamma   90.00
#
_symmetry.space_group_name_H-M   'P 1'
#
loop_
_entity.id
_entity.type
_entity.pdbx_description
1 polymer ?
#
loop_
_entity_poly.entity_id
_entity_poly.type
_entity_poly.pdbx_seq_one_letter_code
_entity_poly.pdbx_strand_id
1 'polypeptide(L)'
;MNHSITPLTVSVYPIQQEPGVWFANYMISEYRNGAERVVASVSMRHATHHSEAKAKQAARRAGESAAACMRLQQAAHRHAQSTRLIA
;
A
#
# COMPACT_ATOMS: atom_id res chain seq x y z
N MET A 1 9.85 -7.51 22.52
CA MET A 1 9.19 -8.14 21.36
C MET A 1 9.85 -7.61 20.09
N ASN A 2 10.52 -8.47 19.32
CA ASN A 2 11.09 -8.07 18.03
C ASN A 2 9.93 -7.90 17.04
N HIS A 3 9.56 -6.66 16.73
CA HIS A 3 8.73 -6.37 15.56
C HIS A 3 9.59 -6.60 14.32
N SER A 4 9.68 -7.84 13.85
CA SER A 4 10.19 -8.11 12.51
C SER A 4 9.26 -7.38 11.54
N ILE A 5 9.76 -6.29 10.94
CA ILE A 5 9.06 -5.59 9.87
C ILE A 5 9.08 -6.55 8.69
N THR A 6 8.04 -7.37 8.55
CA THR A 6 7.86 -8.19 7.34
C THR A 6 7.65 -7.22 6.18
N PRO A 7 8.51 -7.25 5.15
CA PRO A 7 8.33 -6.39 4.00
C PRO A 7 7.01 -6.77 3.29
N LEU A 8 6.19 -5.75 3.03
CA LEU A 8 4.98 -5.86 2.24
C LEU A 8 5.25 -5.34 0.83
N THR A 9 4.70 -6.03 -0.17
CA THR A 9 4.61 -5.54 -1.54
C THR A 9 3.19 -5.09 -1.83
N VAL A 10 3.04 -4.10 -2.70
CA VAL A 10 1.74 -3.61 -3.14
C VAL A 10 1.72 -3.60 -4.66
N SER A 11 0.80 -4.36 -5.25
CA SER A 11 0.55 -4.40 -6.69
C SER A 11 -0.78 -3.73 -6.99
N VAL A 12 -0.85 -2.94 -8.08
CA VAL A 12 -2.08 -2.24 -8.44
C VAL A 12 -2.53 -2.60 -9.85
N TYR A 13 -3.79 -3.02 -9.94
CA TYR A 13 -4.43 -3.43 -11.17
C TYR A 13 -5.63 -2.51 -11.45
N PRO A 14 -5.69 -1.89 -12.64
CA PRO A 14 -6.91 -1.21 -13.06
C PRO A 14 -7.97 -2.26 -13.42
N ILE A 15 -9.17 -2.11 -12.89
CA ILE A 15 -10.31 -2.98 -13.21
C ILE A 15 -11.35 -2.13 -13.93
N GLN A 16 -11.84 -2.63 -15.06
CA GLN A 16 -12.98 -2.06 -15.76
C GLN A 16 -14.25 -2.83 -15.34
N GLN A 17 -15.21 -2.15 -14.71
CA GLN A 17 -16.51 -2.78 -14.42
C GLN A 17 -17.48 -2.60 -15.59
N GLU A 18 -17.43 -1.42 -16.22
CA GLU A 18 -18.27 -1.03 -17.35
C GLU A 18 -17.44 -0.26 -18.39
N PRO A 19 -17.89 -0.16 -19.66
CA PRO A 19 -17.26 0.69 -20.66
C PRO A 19 -16.99 2.10 -20.13
N GLY A 20 -15.71 2.49 -20.05
CA GLY A 20 -15.32 3.81 -19.54
C GLY A 20 -15.34 3.99 -18.02
N VAL A 21 -15.66 2.96 -17.22
CA VAL A 21 -15.64 3.03 -15.75
C VAL A 21 -14.53 2.14 -15.19
N TRP A 22 -13.45 2.79 -14.75
CA TRP A 22 -12.26 2.15 -14.22
C TRP A 22 -12.04 2.46 -12.75
N PHE A 23 -11.50 1.49 -12.02
CA PHE A 23 -11.12 1.62 -10.62
C PHE A 23 -9.76 0.98 -10.39
N ALA A 24 -9.05 1.45 -9.36
CA ALA A 24 -7.82 0.81 -8.92
C ALA A 24 -8.12 -0.30 -7.89
N ASN A 25 -7.52 -1.46 -8.06
CA ASN A 25 -7.52 -2.56 -7.11
C ASN A 25 -6.10 -2.83 -6.61
N TYR A 26 -5.92 -2.77 -5.30
CA TYR A 26 -4.63 -2.89 -4.63
C TYR A 26 -4.55 -4.27 -3.98
N MET A 27 -3.58 -5.08 -4.42
CA MET A 27 -3.18 -6.30 -3.74
C MET A 27 -2.03 -5.97 -2.81
N ILE A 28 -2.20 -6.27 -1.52
CA ILE A 28 -1.12 -6.17 -0.54
C ILE A 28 -0.69 -7.60 -0.26
N SER A 29 0.57 -7.88 -0.54
CA SER A 29 1.18 -9.18 -0.30
C SER A 29 2.30 -9.07 0.70
N GLU A 30 2.50 -10.12 1.48
CA GLU A 30 3.72 -10.32 2.23
C GLU A 30 4.54 -11.40 1.54
N TYR A 31 5.86 -11.25 1.56
CA TYR A 31 6.76 -12.31 1.13
C TYR A 31 7.35 -12.97 2.37
N ARG A 32 6.97 -14.23 2.60
CA ARG A 32 7.41 -15.00 3.77
C ARG A 32 7.83 -16.39 3.33
N ASN A 33 9.01 -16.81 3.79
CA ASN A 33 9.54 -18.15 3.55
C ASN A 33 9.59 -18.55 2.05
N GLY A 34 9.91 -17.61 1.16
CA GLY A 34 10.00 -17.88 -0.28
C GLY A 34 8.64 -17.91 -1.01
N ALA A 35 7.53 -17.62 -0.32
CA ALA A 35 6.20 -17.58 -0.91
C ALA A 35 5.58 -16.18 -0.77
N GLU A 36 4.93 -15.73 -1.84
CA GLU A 36 4.07 -14.55 -1.80
C GLU A 36 2.69 -14.94 -1.27
N ARG A 37 2.19 -14.20 -0.29
CA ARG A 37 0.85 -14.37 0.27
C ARG A 37 0.11 -13.05 0.24
N VAL A 38 -1.01 -12.99 -0.48
CA VAL A 38 -1.91 -11.84 -0.42
C VAL A 38 -2.53 -11.77 0.98
N VAL A 39 -2.32 -10.65 1.67
CA VAL A 39 -2.84 -10.41 3.03
C VAL A 39 -4.02 -9.45 3.03
N ALA A 40 -4.17 -8.63 1.98
CA ALA A 40 -5.32 -7.76 1.82
C ALA A 40 -5.57 -7.43 0.34
N SER A 41 -6.83 -7.20 0.02
CA SER A 41 -7.31 -6.71 -1.27
C SER A 41 -8.21 -5.51 -1.03
N VAL A 42 -7.89 -4.37 -1.63
CA VAL A 42 -8.67 -3.15 -1.47
C VAL A 42 -9.03 -2.58 -2.84
N SER A 43 -10.31 -2.44 -3.13
CA SER A 43 -10.80 -1.79 -4.34
C SER A 43 -11.30 -0.37 -4.03
N MET A 44 -10.80 0.63 -4.74
CA MET A 44 -11.25 2.02 -4.57
C MET A 44 -12.48 2.33 -5.44
N ARG A 45 -13.58 1.61 -5.22
CA ARG A 45 -14.81 1.74 -6.04
C ARG A 45 -15.47 3.12 -5.97
N HIS A 46 -15.27 3.85 -4.89
CA HIS A 46 -15.76 5.23 -4.74
C HIS A 46 -14.99 6.25 -5.60
N ALA A 47 -13.83 5.86 -6.14
CA ALA A 47 -13.03 6.66 -7.06
C ALA A 47 -13.08 6.03 -8.45
N THR A 48 -14.02 6.49 -9.27
CA THR A 48 -14.14 6.09 -10.67
C THR A 48 -13.23 6.94 -11.54
N HIS A 49 -12.64 6.31 -12.55
CA HIS A 49 -11.80 6.95 -13.54
C HIS A 49 -12.32 6.64 -14.94
N HIS A 50 -12.34 7.66 -15.80
CA HIS A 50 -12.84 7.52 -17.17
C HIS A 50 -11.89 6.77 -18.11
N SER A 51 -10.69 6.39 -17.64
CA SER A 51 -9.71 5.64 -18.41
C SER A 51 -8.78 4.83 -17.52
N GLU A 52 -8.25 3.74 -18.08
CA GLU A 52 -7.23 2.90 -17.45
C GLU A 52 -6.00 3.71 -17.01
N ALA A 53 -5.53 4.63 -17.86
CA ALA A 53 -4.37 5.47 -17.57
C ALA A 53 -4.59 6.36 -16.33
N LYS A 54 -5.78 6.95 -16.19
CA LYS A 54 -6.15 7.74 -15.00
C LYS A 54 -6.24 6.85 -13.75
N ALA A 55 -6.78 5.64 -13.88
CA ALA A 55 -6.82 4.68 -12.78
C ALA A 55 -5.41 4.26 -12.32
N LYS A 56 -4.50 3.96 -13.26
CA LYS A 56 -3.09 3.65 -12.94
C LYS A 56 -2.37 4.83 -12.29
N GLN A 57 -2.58 6.05 -12.80
CA GLN A 57 -1.93 7.24 -12.25
C GLN A 57 -2.42 7.56 -10.84
N ALA A 58 -3.73 7.49 -10.61
CA ALA A 58 -4.32 7.68 -9.29
C ALA A 58 -3.82 6.62 -8.30
N ALA A 59 -3.78 5.36 -8.74
CA ALA A 59 -3.20 4.26 -8.00
C ALA A 59 -1.77 4.52 -7.54
N ARG A 60 -0.92 4.94 -8.49
CA ARG A 60 0.48 5.25 -8.21
C ARG A 60 0.61 6.36 -7.17
N ARG A 61 -0.15 7.46 -7.31
CA ARG A 61 -0.12 8.58 -6.36
C ARG A 61 -0.57 8.17 -4.95
N ALA A 62 -1.61 7.34 -4.85
CA ALA A 62 -2.07 6.81 -3.58
C ALA A 62 -1.00 5.91 -2.94
N GLY A 63 -0.36 5.04 -3.72
CA GLY A 63 0.75 4.21 -3.28
C GLY A 63 1.97 5.03 -2.80
N GLU A 64 2.38 6.05 -3.56
CA GLU A 64 3.47 6.97 -3.19
C GLU A 64 3.16 7.70 -1.88
N SER A 65 1.92 8.19 -1.72
CA SER A 65 1.46 8.86 -0.50
C SER A 65 1.44 7.91 0.70
N ALA A 66 0.95 6.68 0.52
CA ALA A 66 0.94 5.66 1.57
C ALA A 66 2.36 5.27 1.99
N ALA A 67 3.26 5.07 1.04
CA ALA A 67 4.67 4.76 1.30
C ALA A 67 5.39 5.91 2.04
N ALA A 68 5.05 7.17 1.73
CA ALA A 68 5.56 8.33 2.46
C ALA A 68 5.04 8.36 3.90
N CYS A 69 3.75 8.11 4.10
CA CYS A 69 3.14 8.03 5.43
C CYS A 69 3.78 6.92 6.30
N MET A 70 3.99 5.73 5.73
CA MET A 70 4.63 4.62 6.45
C MET A 70 6.08 4.95 6.84
N ARG A 71 6.84 5.61 5.96
CA ARG A 71 8.21 6.07 6.28
C ARG A 71 8.22 7.04 7.46
N LEU A 72 7.28 7.98 7.50
CA LEU A 72 7.14 8.92 8.63
C LEU A 72 6.77 8.20 9.93
N GLN A 73 5.83 7.25 9.87
CA GLN A 73 5.44 6.46 11.05
C GLN A 73 6.61 5.62 11.59
N GLN A 74 7.38 4.98 10.72
CA GLN A 74 8.58 4.23 11.10
C GLN A 74 9.64 5.12 11.75
N ALA A 75 9.87 6.33 11.22
CA ALA A 75 10.79 7.29 11.80
C ALA A 75 10.34 7.73 13.20
N ALA A 76 9.05 8.04 13.37
CA ALA A 76 8.48 8.40 14.67
C ALA A 76 8.57 7.25 15.69
N HIS A 77 8.30 6.01 15.27
CA HIS A 77 8.41 4.84 16.14
C HIS A 77 9.86 4.60 16.58
N ARG A 78 10.84 4.74 15.67
CA ARG A 78 12.26 4.66 16.02
C ARG A 78 12.67 5.73 17.00
N HIS A 79 12.21 6.97 16.81
CA HIS A 79 12.50 8.07 17.73
C HIS A 79 11.95 7.78 19.13
N ALA A 80 10.68 7.38 19.24
CA ALA A 80 10.05 7.05 20.51
C ALA A 80 10.70 5.85 21.23
N GLN A 81 11.18 4.85 20.49
CA GLN A 81 11.93 3.72 21.07
C GLN A 81 13.34 4.13 21.51
N SER A 82 14.01 5.01 20.77
CA SER A 82 15.31 5.55 21.17
C SER A 82 15.19 6.34 22.46
N THR A 83 14.18 7.20 22.62
CA THR A 83 13.99 8.00 23.85
C THR A 83 13.67 7.15 25.09
N ARG A 84 13.04 5.99 24.93
CA ARG A 84 12.75 5.04 26.03
C ARG A 84 13.95 4.21 26.49
N LEU A 85 15.02 4.14 25.70
CA LEU A 85 16.23 3.38 26.03
C LEU A 85 17.30 4.23 26.75
N ILE A 86 17.09 5.55 26.84
CA ILE A 86 18.02 6.52 27.46
C ILE A 86 17.45 7.16 28.74
N ALA A 87 16.28 6.71 29.20
CA ALA A 87 15.63 7.12 30.44
C ALA A 87 15.53 5.93 31.38
#